data_AF-A0ABD3G0S3-F1
#
_entry.id   AF-A0ABD3G0S3-F1
#
_cell.length_a   1.000
_cell.length_b   1.000
_cell.length_c   1.000
_cell.angle_alpha   90.00
_cell.angle_beta   90.00
_cell.angle_gamma   90.00
#
_symmetry.space_group_name_H-M   'P 1'
#
loop_
_entity.id
_entity.type
_entity.pdbx_description
1 polymer ?
#
loop_
_entity_poly.entity_id
_entity_poly.type
_entity_poly.pdbx_seq_one_letter_code
_entity_poly.pdbx_strand_id
1 'polypeptide(L)'
;MDDQVEQRLKNNPKVRVQGDQYAYQAKYDIKNQMQLLKILDRTPEGMPIEDLIDCYVGVEDDLKELTRTGEIICLKNADKGAEVYYSRGPTFLVDLSGVATVEAGSYLAHSSQDITDEIRRGDAFRVGDNWFRVSAAVKSSSTTRPAPFAGMATKSVSSTRDPNVSKKIKYMFKFDKDHLPLDVPFPDAKRRNVASSDRWDLLPKRGPKFQMVKHGCSNDIRQLWRDTLRTWPSDRAEFDKKLVQAGLTTQAKVDASRRQMKRRLKEDKKKNRPRKQRDIKITNHHLIGTKLGEILAKGGQEQFTLGAVKFEKN
;
A
#
# COMPACT_ATOMS: atom_id res chain seq x y z
N MET A 1 20.95 -37.42 -25.19
CA MET A 1 21.06 -35.97 -24.99
C MET A 1 22.36 -35.73 -24.24
N ASP A 2 23.07 -34.63 -24.50
CA ASP A 2 24.29 -34.30 -23.73
C ASP A 2 23.96 -34.19 -22.23
N ASP A 3 24.64 -34.98 -21.39
CA ASP A 3 24.46 -35.00 -19.93
C ASP A 3 24.60 -33.59 -19.30
N GLN A 4 25.39 -32.71 -19.93
CA GLN A 4 25.52 -31.31 -19.52
C GLN A 4 24.23 -30.49 -19.72
N VAL A 5 23.48 -30.73 -20.79
CA VAL A 5 22.22 -30.01 -21.07
C VAL A 5 21.16 -30.45 -20.07
N GLU A 6 21.11 -31.74 -19.76
CA GLU A 6 20.19 -32.30 -18.77
C GLU A 6 20.46 -31.75 -17.36
N GLN A 7 21.73 -31.67 -16.95
CA GLN A 7 22.12 -31.04 -15.68
C GLN A 7 21.76 -29.54 -15.64
N ARG A 8 21.95 -28.80 -16.74
CA ARG A 8 21.58 -27.38 -16.81
C ARG A 8 20.08 -27.16 -16.70
N LEU A 9 19.27 -28.02 -17.34
CA LEU A 9 17.81 -27.95 -17.25
C LEU A 9 17.31 -28.29 -15.84
N LYS A 10 17.88 -29.32 -15.20
CA LYS A 10 17.54 -29.68 -13.81
C LYS A 10 17.93 -28.60 -12.80
N ASN A 11 18.98 -27.82 -13.08
CA ASN A 11 19.42 -26.72 -12.22
C ASN A 11 18.68 -25.39 -12.47
N ASN A 12 17.85 -25.30 -13.50
CA ASN A 12 17.16 -24.05 -13.84
C ASN A 12 15.86 -23.91 -13.03
N PRO A 13 15.71 -22.87 -12.18
CA PRO A 13 14.50 -22.66 -11.38
C PRO A 13 13.24 -22.36 -12.21
N LYS A 14 13.39 -22.03 -13.49
CA LYS A 14 12.28 -21.83 -14.44
C LYS A 14 11.85 -23.10 -15.17
N VAL A 15 12.41 -24.26 -14.84
CA VAL A 15 12.12 -25.53 -15.51
C VAL A 15 11.59 -26.53 -14.49
N ARG A 16 10.37 -27.01 -14.73
CA ARG A 16 9.75 -28.12 -14.00
C ARG A 16 9.95 -29.40 -14.78
N VAL A 17 10.63 -30.37 -14.19
CA VAL A 17 10.80 -31.72 -14.78
C VAL A 17 9.65 -32.62 -14.32
N GLN A 18 8.91 -33.19 -15.26
CA GLN A 18 7.85 -34.18 -15.02
C GLN A 18 8.17 -35.47 -15.79
N GLY A 19 8.86 -36.40 -15.13
CA GLY A 19 9.37 -37.60 -15.80
C GLY A 19 10.32 -37.22 -16.94
N ASP A 20 9.97 -37.62 -18.16
CA ASP A 20 10.71 -37.31 -19.39
C ASP A 20 10.32 -35.98 -20.05
N GLN A 21 9.42 -35.20 -19.45
CA GLN A 21 8.98 -33.92 -20.00
C GLN A 21 9.51 -32.72 -19.20
N TYR A 22 9.93 -31.69 -19.93
CA TYR A 22 10.28 -30.38 -19.37
C TYR A 22 9.11 -29.41 -19.57
N ALA A 23 8.66 -28.77 -18.50
CA ALA A 23 7.65 -27.72 -18.54
C ALA A 23 8.24 -26.41 -18.01
N TYR A 24 7.75 -25.29 -18.53
CA TYR A 24 8.09 -23.97 -17.99
C TYR A 24 7.50 -23.81 -16.59
N GLN A 25 8.28 -23.22 -15.68
CA GLN A 25 7.86 -22.86 -14.34
C GLN A 25 7.98 -21.34 -14.17
N ALA A 26 6.82 -20.69 -14.16
CA ALA A 26 6.74 -19.29 -13.77
C ALA A 26 7.14 -19.14 -12.30
N LYS A 27 7.57 -17.92 -11.92
CA LYS A 27 7.94 -17.61 -10.53
C LYS A 27 6.78 -17.84 -9.56
N TYR A 28 5.56 -17.60 -10.03
CA TYR A 28 4.32 -17.84 -9.31
C TYR A 28 3.42 -18.76 -10.15
N ASP A 29 2.82 -19.77 -9.54
CA ASP A 29 1.84 -20.65 -10.20
C ASP A 29 0.46 -19.97 -10.24
N ILE A 30 0.33 -18.91 -11.05
CA ILE A 30 -0.91 -18.14 -11.21
C ILE A 30 -1.55 -18.52 -12.54
N LYS A 31 -2.78 -19.03 -12.48
CA LYS A 31 -3.50 -19.53 -13.66
C LYS A 31 -4.64 -18.63 -14.11
N ASN A 32 -5.10 -17.72 -13.25
CA ASN A 32 -6.20 -16.83 -13.55
C ASN A 32 -6.15 -15.54 -12.71
N GLN A 33 -6.96 -14.57 -13.12
CA GLN A 33 -7.15 -13.28 -12.45
C GLN A 33 -7.46 -13.39 -10.96
N MET A 34 -8.30 -14.36 -10.56
CA MET A 34 -8.66 -14.55 -9.14
C MET A 34 -7.46 -15.00 -8.29
N GLN A 35 -6.59 -15.86 -8.82
CA GLN A 35 -5.36 -16.27 -8.14
C GLN A 35 -4.35 -15.11 -8.09
N LEU A 36 -4.29 -14.27 -9.13
CA LEU A 36 -3.45 -13.07 -9.16
C LEU A 36 -3.79 -12.14 -7.99
N LEU A 37 -5.08 -11.85 -7.78
CA LEU A 37 -5.53 -11.02 -6.65
C LEU A 37 -5.15 -11.63 -5.29
N LYS A 38 -5.37 -12.94 -5.11
CA LYS A 38 -5.00 -13.64 -3.86
C LYS A 38 -3.50 -13.58 -3.56
N ILE A 39 -2.65 -13.63 -4.58
CA ILE A 39 -1.20 -13.57 -4.39
C ILE A 39 -0.74 -12.14 -4.14
N LEU A 40 -1.34 -11.15 -4.81
CA LEU A 40 -1.13 -9.73 -4.52
C LEU A 40 -1.52 -9.39 -3.07
N ASP A 41 -2.63 -9.93 -2.56
CA ASP A 41 -3.06 -9.74 -1.16
C ASP A 41 -2.06 -10.30 -0.15
N ARG A 42 -1.36 -11.38 -0.51
CA ARG A 42 -0.34 -12.02 0.35
C ARG A 42 1.02 -11.36 0.26
N THR A 43 1.23 -10.47 -0.72
CA THR A 43 2.53 -9.89 -1.04
C THR A 43 2.48 -8.38 -0.83
N PRO A 44 2.66 -7.88 0.42
CA PRO A 44 2.54 -6.46 0.72
C PRO A 44 3.63 -5.61 0.04
N GLU A 45 4.77 -6.22 -0.30
CA GLU A 45 5.90 -5.58 -1.01
C GLU A 45 5.58 -5.26 -2.48
N GLY A 46 4.46 -5.77 -3.00
CA GLY A 46 4.09 -5.67 -4.40
C GLY A 46 4.87 -6.62 -5.31
N MET A 47 4.39 -6.76 -6.55
CA MET A 47 4.96 -7.65 -7.54
C MET A 47 5.31 -6.89 -8.83
N PRO A 48 6.57 -6.97 -9.31
CA PRO A 48 6.95 -6.34 -10.57
C PRO A 48 6.30 -7.06 -11.75
N ILE A 49 6.06 -6.33 -12.84
CA ILE A 49 5.46 -6.86 -14.07
C ILE A 49 6.24 -8.07 -14.63
N GLU A 50 7.57 -8.05 -14.56
CA GLU A 50 8.46 -9.11 -15.05
C GLU A 50 8.22 -10.48 -14.38
N ASP A 51 7.75 -10.47 -13.12
CA ASP A 51 7.43 -11.70 -12.41
C ASP A 51 6.03 -12.24 -12.77
N LEU A 52 5.17 -11.42 -13.38
CA LEU A 52 3.77 -11.71 -13.64
C LEU A 52 3.49 -12.03 -15.11
N ILE A 53 4.20 -11.42 -16.05
CA ILE A 53 3.98 -11.57 -17.50
C ILE A 53 3.99 -13.02 -17.97
N ASP A 54 4.80 -13.86 -17.33
CA ASP A 54 4.99 -15.26 -17.72
C ASP A 54 4.03 -16.23 -17.00
N CYS A 55 3.13 -15.73 -16.13
CA CYS A 55 2.29 -16.59 -15.31
C CYS A 55 1.15 -17.24 -16.12
N TYR A 56 0.39 -16.44 -16.87
CA TYR A 56 -0.70 -16.93 -17.72
C TYR A 56 -0.98 -15.98 -18.90
N VAL A 57 -1.61 -16.52 -19.94
CA VAL A 57 -1.97 -15.78 -21.15
C VAL A 57 -3.03 -14.72 -20.82
N GLY A 58 -2.78 -13.47 -21.19
CA GLY A 58 -3.70 -12.35 -20.95
C GLY A 58 -3.48 -11.61 -19.63
N VAL A 59 -2.48 -11.99 -18.82
CA VAL A 59 -2.16 -11.33 -17.55
C VAL A 59 -1.95 -9.82 -17.68
N GLU A 60 -1.35 -9.35 -18.78
CA GLU A 60 -1.15 -7.91 -18.99
C GLU A 60 -2.46 -7.14 -19.15
N ASP A 61 -3.44 -7.75 -19.82
CA ASP A 61 -4.74 -7.12 -20.05
C ASP A 61 -5.59 -7.16 -18.79
N ASP A 62 -5.54 -8.27 -18.03
CA ASP A 62 -6.13 -8.36 -16.70
C ASP A 62 -5.50 -7.33 -15.74
N LEU A 63 -4.18 -7.16 -15.76
CA LEU A 63 -3.50 -6.15 -14.94
C LEU A 63 -3.90 -4.73 -15.34
N LYS A 64 -4.02 -4.44 -16.65
CA LYS A 64 -4.52 -3.14 -17.12
C LYS A 64 -5.95 -2.89 -16.66
N GLU A 65 -6.83 -3.88 -16.78
CA GLU A 65 -8.23 -3.77 -16.42
C GLU A 65 -8.43 -3.65 -14.91
N LEU A 66 -7.77 -4.50 -14.11
CA LEU A 66 -7.77 -4.40 -12.64
C LEU A 66 -7.21 -3.07 -12.16
N THR A 67 -6.20 -2.55 -12.86
CA THR A 67 -5.69 -1.21 -12.55
C THR A 67 -6.72 -0.16 -12.93
N ARG A 68 -7.45 -0.32 -14.04
CA ARG A 68 -8.47 0.62 -14.54
C ARG A 68 -9.63 0.73 -13.58
N THR A 69 -10.22 -0.40 -13.18
CA THR A 69 -11.29 -0.47 -12.18
C THR A 69 -10.82 -0.02 -10.80
N GLY A 70 -9.50 -0.11 -10.57
CA GLY A 70 -8.88 0.31 -9.34
C GLY A 70 -8.78 -0.81 -8.32
N GLU A 71 -9.14 -2.05 -8.64
CA GLU A 71 -8.98 -3.21 -7.74
C GLU A 71 -7.54 -3.42 -7.31
N ILE A 72 -6.57 -3.13 -8.19
CA ILE A 72 -5.14 -3.13 -7.88
C ILE A 72 -4.53 -1.75 -8.04
N ILE A 73 -3.37 -1.55 -7.42
CA ILE A 73 -2.59 -0.32 -7.50
C ILE A 73 -1.33 -0.60 -8.31
N CYS A 74 -1.15 0.10 -9.43
CA CYS A 74 0.06 0.03 -10.26
C CYS A 74 0.94 1.27 -10.03
N LEU A 75 2.16 1.10 -9.53
CA LEU A 75 3.14 2.17 -9.38
C LEU A 75 4.30 1.94 -10.33
N LYS A 76 4.74 3.01 -11.00
CA LYS A 76 5.97 2.96 -11.79
C LYS A 76 7.14 3.30 -10.87
N ASN A 77 8.10 2.38 -10.75
CA ASN A 77 9.31 2.63 -9.98
C ASN A 77 10.10 3.76 -10.65
N ALA A 78 10.46 4.80 -9.90
CA ALA A 78 11.16 5.97 -10.41
C ALA A 78 12.57 5.63 -10.93
N ASP A 79 13.24 4.65 -10.31
CA ASP A 79 14.64 4.32 -10.62
C ASP A 79 14.78 3.38 -11.82
N LYS A 80 13.94 2.33 -11.86
CA LYS A 80 14.00 1.29 -12.88
C LYS A 80 13.00 1.47 -14.02
N GLY A 81 12.00 2.34 -13.84
CA GLY A 81 10.87 2.48 -14.76
C GLY A 81 9.94 1.26 -14.80
N ALA A 82 10.23 0.20 -14.05
CA ALA A 82 9.41 -1.01 -13.99
C ALA A 82 8.08 -0.75 -13.26
N GLU A 83 7.01 -1.35 -13.77
CA GLU A 83 5.69 -1.31 -13.13
C GLU A 83 5.62 -2.36 -12.02
N VAL A 84 5.15 -1.93 -10.85
CA VAL A 84 4.96 -2.77 -9.66
C VAL A 84 3.50 -2.70 -9.25
N TYR A 85 2.90 -3.86 -9.07
CA TYR A 85 1.49 -4.03 -8.74
C TYR A 85 1.33 -4.39 -7.27
N TYR A 86 0.36 -3.75 -6.63
CA TYR A 86 0.02 -3.95 -5.23
C TYR A 86 -1.47 -4.24 -5.11
N SER A 87 -1.85 -5.04 -4.12
CA SER A 87 -3.25 -5.10 -3.73
C SER A 87 -3.70 -3.77 -3.14
N ARG A 88 -4.96 -3.38 -3.41
CA ARG A 88 -5.58 -2.25 -2.71
C ARG A 88 -5.91 -2.58 -1.25
N GLY A 89 -6.11 -3.87 -0.93
CA GLY A 89 -6.61 -4.30 0.37
C GLY A 89 -8.10 -3.98 0.58
N PRO A 90 -8.53 -3.69 1.83
CA PRO A 90 -9.93 -3.44 2.14
C PRO A 90 -10.53 -2.30 1.31
N THR A 91 -11.74 -2.52 0.80
CA THR A 91 -12.45 -1.53 0.01
C THR A 91 -13.04 -0.46 0.92
N PHE A 92 -12.49 0.76 0.82
CA PHE A 92 -13.09 1.96 1.40
C PHE A 92 -13.67 2.80 0.26
N LEU A 93 -15.01 2.88 0.23
CA LEU A 93 -15.76 3.61 -0.79
C LEU A 93 -16.38 4.86 -0.17
N VAL A 94 -16.37 5.95 -0.92
CA VAL A 94 -16.98 7.22 -0.55
C VAL A 94 -17.94 7.62 -1.66
N ASP A 95 -19.14 8.03 -1.26
CA ASP A 95 -20.15 8.57 -2.16
C ASP A 95 -19.69 9.92 -2.71
N LEU A 96 -19.84 10.10 -4.02
CA LEU A 96 -19.65 11.39 -4.66
C LEU A 96 -20.93 12.20 -4.58
N SER A 97 -20.80 13.52 -4.57
CA SER A 97 -21.96 14.40 -4.53
C SER A 97 -22.85 14.25 -5.77
N GLY A 98 -24.16 14.19 -5.56
CA GLY A 98 -25.15 14.10 -6.62
C GLY A 98 -25.27 12.73 -7.29
N VAL A 99 -25.84 12.71 -8.49
CA VAL A 99 -26.09 11.50 -9.28
C VAL A 99 -25.66 11.70 -10.73
N ALA A 100 -25.13 10.64 -11.33
CA ALA A 100 -24.78 10.63 -12.75
C ALA A 100 -25.99 10.17 -13.59
N THR A 101 -26.32 10.96 -14.60
CA THR A 101 -27.25 10.57 -15.67
C THR A 101 -26.43 10.12 -16.88
N VAL A 102 -26.56 8.86 -17.29
CA VAL A 102 -25.80 8.32 -18.42
C VAL A 102 -26.66 7.40 -19.27
N GLU A 103 -26.44 7.47 -20.58
CA GLU A 103 -27.07 6.61 -21.58
C GLU A 103 -26.07 5.54 -22.06
N ALA A 104 -26.58 4.36 -22.42
CA ALA A 104 -25.74 3.28 -22.90
C ALA A 104 -25.00 3.66 -24.20
N GLY A 105 -23.73 3.28 -24.29
CA GLY A 105 -22.83 3.64 -25.39
C GLY A 105 -22.20 5.04 -25.27
N SER A 106 -22.61 5.85 -24.29
CA SER A 106 -22.05 7.20 -24.08
C SER A 106 -20.70 7.17 -23.38
N TYR A 107 -19.80 8.09 -23.77
CA TYR A 107 -18.56 8.40 -23.06
C TYR A 107 -18.71 9.63 -22.15
N LEU A 108 -19.89 10.24 -22.10
CA LEU A 108 -20.20 11.38 -21.26
C LEU A 108 -21.40 11.05 -20.37
N ALA A 109 -21.25 11.31 -19.09
CA ALA A 109 -22.32 11.34 -18.13
C ALA A 109 -22.60 12.79 -17.72
N HIS A 110 -23.85 13.09 -17.40
CA HIS A 110 -24.24 14.36 -16.81
C HIS A 110 -24.26 14.24 -15.28
N SER A 111 -23.51 15.08 -14.58
CA SER A 111 -23.57 15.15 -13.12
C SER A 111 -24.64 16.14 -12.67
N SER A 112 -25.44 15.78 -11.67
CA SER A 112 -26.44 16.70 -11.10
C SER A 112 -25.84 17.78 -10.19
N GLN A 113 -24.60 17.60 -9.75
CA GLN A 113 -23.86 18.54 -8.89
C GLN A 113 -22.41 18.67 -9.38
N ASP A 114 -21.76 19.77 -9.01
CA ASP A 114 -20.35 19.96 -9.35
C ASP A 114 -19.46 19.06 -8.50
N ILE A 115 -18.83 18.08 -9.14
CA ILE A 115 -17.93 17.10 -8.51
C ILE A 115 -16.46 17.34 -8.89
N THR A 116 -16.15 18.46 -9.55
CA THR A 116 -14.80 18.75 -10.05
C THR A 116 -13.75 18.91 -8.94
N ASP A 117 -14.18 19.27 -7.73
CA ASP A 117 -13.34 19.31 -6.53
C ASP A 117 -13.17 17.94 -5.86
N GLU A 118 -14.11 17.01 -6.08
CA GLU A 118 -14.11 15.68 -5.46
C GLU A 118 -13.30 14.65 -6.24
N ILE A 119 -13.30 14.74 -7.57
CA ILE A 119 -12.62 13.82 -8.49
C ILE A 119 -11.80 14.55 -9.54
N ARG A 120 -10.72 13.91 -9.99
CA ARG A 120 -9.83 14.45 -11.04
C ARG A 120 -9.76 13.52 -12.24
N ARG A 121 -9.32 14.04 -13.39
CA ARG A 121 -9.04 13.19 -14.56
C ARG A 121 -8.09 12.06 -14.18
N GLY A 122 -8.47 10.85 -14.56
CA GLY A 122 -7.77 9.63 -14.26
C GLY A 122 -8.19 8.95 -12.96
N ASP A 123 -8.97 9.58 -12.08
CA ASP A 123 -9.52 8.92 -10.90
C ASP A 123 -10.48 7.81 -11.30
N ALA A 124 -10.42 6.69 -10.59
CA ALA A 124 -11.39 5.61 -10.71
C ALA A 124 -12.63 5.89 -9.87
N PHE A 125 -13.79 5.74 -10.48
CA PHE A 125 -15.10 5.92 -9.85
C PHE A 125 -16.09 4.93 -10.45
N ARG A 126 -17.14 4.60 -9.72
CA ARG A 126 -18.17 3.66 -10.12
C ARG A 126 -19.46 4.43 -10.37
N VAL A 127 -20.14 4.07 -11.45
CA VAL A 127 -21.48 4.58 -11.80
C VAL A 127 -22.40 3.38 -11.90
N GLY A 128 -23.36 3.28 -10.98
CA GLY A 128 -24.20 2.09 -10.85
C GLY A 128 -23.34 0.88 -10.47
N ASP A 129 -23.26 -0.14 -11.33
CA ASP A 129 -22.48 -1.35 -11.09
C ASP A 129 -21.13 -1.42 -11.82
N ASN A 130 -20.79 -0.38 -12.58
CA ASN A 130 -19.65 -0.41 -13.48
C ASN A 130 -18.57 0.60 -13.05
N TRP A 131 -17.31 0.16 -13.08
CA TRP A 131 -16.15 0.99 -12.79
C TRP A 131 -15.63 1.69 -14.05
N PHE A 132 -15.37 2.98 -13.90
CA PHE A 132 -14.87 3.88 -14.92
C PHE A 132 -13.69 4.69 -14.37
N ARG A 133 -12.97 5.32 -15.29
CA ARG A 133 -12.06 6.41 -14.96
C ARG A 133 -12.52 7.70 -15.59
N VAL A 134 -12.25 8.81 -14.90
CA VAL A 134 -12.51 10.13 -15.45
C VAL A 134 -11.59 10.30 -16.65
N SER A 135 -12.14 10.41 -17.86
CA SER A 135 -11.35 10.35 -19.09
C SER A 135 -10.25 11.42 -19.12
N ALA A 136 -9.01 10.99 -19.37
CA ALA A 136 -7.87 11.86 -19.58
C ALA A 136 -7.40 11.87 -21.04
N ALA A 137 -8.20 11.32 -21.96
CA ALA A 137 -7.86 11.24 -23.37
C ALA A 137 -7.52 12.63 -23.93
N VAL A 138 -6.37 12.75 -24.58
CA VAL A 138 -5.86 14.01 -25.15
C VAL A 138 -6.19 14.04 -26.64
N LYS A 139 -6.59 15.21 -27.14
CA LYS A 139 -6.87 15.42 -28.56
C LYS A 139 -5.55 15.36 -29.34
N SER A 140 -5.29 14.23 -30.00
CA SER A 140 -4.22 14.06 -30.99
C SER A 140 -4.78 14.17 -32.40
N SER A 141 -3.98 14.60 -33.37
CA SER A 141 -4.38 14.72 -34.78
C SER A 141 -4.86 13.41 -35.41
N SER A 142 -4.50 12.26 -34.84
CA SER A 142 -4.80 10.92 -35.36
C SER A 142 -5.87 10.15 -34.58
N THR A 143 -6.32 10.64 -33.43
CA THR A 143 -7.19 9.86 -32.52
C THR A 143 -8.65 10.27 -32.66
N THR A 144 -9.47 9.40 -33.26
CA THR A 144 -10.92 9.60 -33.42
C THR A 144 -11.74 9.03 -32.27
N ARG A 145 -11.18 8.13 -31.45
CA ARG A 145 -11.87 7.51 -30.29
C ARG A 145 -11.04 7.62 -29.01
N PRO A 146 -11.69 7.84 -27.85
CA PRO A 146 -11.00 7.85 -26.57
C PRO A 146 -10.40 6.47 -26.29
N ALA A 147 -9.13 6.41 -25.92
CA ALA A 147 -8.50 5.18 -25.48
C ALA A 147 -8.35 5.17 -23.95
N PRO A 148 -8.59 4.02 -23.28
CA PRO A 148 -8.32 3.87 -21.86
C PRO A 148 -6.87 4.23 -21.54
N PHE A 149 -6.64 4.99 -20.46
CA PHE A 149 -5.33 5.48 -20.03
C PHE A 149 -4.58 6.43 -21.00
N ALA A 150 -5.19 6.88 -22.10
CA ALA A 150 -4.57 7.85 -22.99
C ALA A 150 -4.23 9.15 -22.22
N GLY A 151 -2.97 9.61 -22.31
CA GLY A 151 -2.51 10.85 -21.66
C GLY A 151 -2.23 10.76 -20.16
N MET A 152 -2.40 9.59 -19.53
CA MET A 152 -2.05 9.40 -18.11
C MET A 152 -0.58 8.96 -17.96
N ALA A 153 0.22 9.78 -17.26
CA ALA A 153 1.61 9.45 -16.94
C ALA A 153 1.72 8.33 -15.88
N THR A 154 0.67 8.14 -15.07
CA THR A 154 0.58 7.10 -14.03
C THR A 154 -0.70 6.31 -14.23
N LYS A 155 -0.62 4.97 -14.22
CA LYS A 155 -1.82 4.10 -14.30
C LYS A 155 -2.63 4.10 -12.99
N SER A 156 -2.09 4.64 -11.89
CA SER A 156 -2.75 4.70 -10.58
C SER A 156 -3.07 6.12 -10.09
N VAL A 157 -3.95 6.16 -9.08
CA VAL A 157 -4.55 7.30 -8.37
C VAL A 157 -3.54 8.07 -7.49
N SER A 158 -2.25 7.72 -7.54
CA SER A 158 -1.21 8.25 -6.64
C SER A 158 -0.53 9.51 -7.18
N SER A 159 -0.76 9.91 -8.44
CA SER A 159 -0.19 11.14 -8.97
C SER A 159 -0.72 12.35 -8.20
N THR A 160 0.19 13.09 -7.57
CA THR A 160 -0.12 14.36 -6.91
C THR A 160 -0.34 15.50 -7.89
N ARG A 161 0.11 15.34 -9.14
CA ARG A 161 -0.10 16.33 -10.21
C ARG A 161 -1.56 16.32 -10.61
N ASP A 162 -2.22 17.47 -10.50
CA ASP A 162 -3.58 17.63 -10.97
C ASP A 162 -3.61 17.85 -12.50
N PRO A 163 -4.07 16.86 -13.29
CA PRO A 163 -4.20 17.01 -14.73
C PRO A 163 -5.20 18.09 -15.14
N ASN A 164 -6.18 18.44 -14.29
CA ASN A 164 -7.22 19.40 -14.62
C ASN A 164 -6.70 20.84 -14.72
N VAL A 165 -5.56 21.14 -14.11
CA VAL A 165 -4.98 22.49 -14.03
C VAL A 165 -4.05 22.80 -15.21
N SER A 166 -3.62 21.79 -15.97
CA SER A 166 -2.64 21.96 -17.05
C SER A 166 -3.24 22.60 -18.31
N LYS A 167 -3.03 23.91 -18.49
CA LYS A 167 -3.42 24.64 -19.73
C LYS A 167 -2.73 24.13 -21.01
N LYS A 168 -1.65 23.35 -20.87
CA LYS A 168 -0.87 22.82 -22.01
C LYS A 168 -1.55 21.61 -22.67
N ILE A 169 -2.44 20.93 -21.97
CA ILE A 169 -3.04 19.67 -22.43
C ILE A 169 -4.48 19.95 -22.89
N LYS A 170 -4.76 19.66 -24.17
CA LYS A 170 -6.12 19.75 -24.73
C LYS A 170 -6.78 18.38 -24.65
N TYR A 171 -7.66 18.19 -23.67
CA TYR A 171 -8.43 16.95 -23.54
C TYR A 171 -9.50 16.81 -24.61
N MET A 172 -9.83 15.57 -24.95
CA MET A 172 -10.87 15.21 -25.93
C MET A 172 -12.26 15.58 -25.42
N PHE A 173 -12.52 15.36 -24.13
CA PHE A 173 -13.77 15.69 -23.46
C PHE A 173 -13.64 16.85 -22.49
N LYS A 174 -14.70 17.64 -22.35
CA LYS A 174 -14.81 18.60 -21.25
C LYS A 174 -15.04 17.86 -19.94
N PHE A 175 -14.46 18.40 -18.87
CA PHE A 175 -14.72 17.98 -17.50
C PHE A 175 -15.01 19.26 -16.73
N ASP A 176 -16.26 19.45 -16.37
CA ASP A 176 -16.78 20.64 -15.69
C ASP A 176 -17.94 20.20 -14.77
N LYS A 177 -18.63 21.19 -14.18
CA LYS A 177 -19.74 20.97 -13.25
C LYS A 177 -20.85 20.03 -13.77
N ASP A 178 -21.07 19.98 -15.08
CA ASP A 178 -22.17 19.23 -15.70
C ASP A 178 -21.66 18.02 -16.50
N HIS A 179 -20.41 18.02 -16.95
CA HIS A 179 -19.83 17.01 -17.84
C HIS A 179 -18.86 16.10 -17.09
N LEU A 180 -19.24 14.83 -16.95
CA LEU A 180 -18.41 13.77 -16.38
C LEU A 180 -17.96 12.79 -17.47
N PRO A 181 -16.72 12.87 -17.95
CA PRO A 181 -16.26 12.03 -19.05
C PRO A 181 -15.78 10.65 -18.56
N LEU A 182 -16.19 9.61 -19.28
CA LEU A 182 -15.85 8.22 -19.06
C LEU A 182 -14.68 7.78 -19.97
N ASP A 183 -13.83 6.89 -19.48
CA ASP A 183 -12.72 6.30 -20.23
C ASP A 183 -13.17 5.24 -21.25
N VAL A 184 -14.29 4.58 -20.97
CA VAL A 184 -14.94 3.56 -21.80
C VAL A 184 -16.44 3.87 -21.93
N PRO A 185 -17.13 3.41 -22.99
CA PRO A 185 -18.55 3.69 -23.15
C PRO A 185 -19.36 2.98 -22.07
N PHE A 186 -20.40 3.63 -21.56
CA PHE A 186 -21.29 3.03 -20.58
C PHE A 186 -21.95 1.75 -21.15
N PRO A 187 -21.92 0.61 -20.45
CA PRO A 187 -22.40 -0.65 -21.01
C PRO A 187 -23.92 -0.64 -21.18
N ASP A 188 -24.42 -1.26 -22.26
CA ASP A 188 -25.85 -1.50 -22.44
C ASP A 188 -26.23 -2.84 -21.80
N ALA A 189 -27.16 -2.82 -20.84
CA ALA A 189 -27.70 -4.01 -20.19
C ALA A 189 -28.35 -4.99 -21.19
N LYS A 190 -28.82 -4.49 -22.35
CA LYS A 190 -29.49 -5.31 -23.38
C LYS A 190 -28.56 -5.70 -24.54
N ARG A 191 -27.41 -5.05 -24.70
CA ARG A 191 -26.48 -5.30 -25.82
C ARG A 191 -25.03 -5.16 -25.37
N ARG A 192 -24.31 -6.28 -25.25
CA ARG A 192 -22.89 -6.28 -24.81
C ARG A 192 -21.93 -5.45 -25.69
N ASN A 193 -22.32 -5.06 -26.91
CA ASN A 193 -21.48 -4.33 -27.88
C ASN A 193 -22.22 -3.12 -28.49
N VAL A 194 -22.42 -2.04 -27.72
CA VAL A 194 -22.91 -0.76 -28.25
C VAL A 194 -21.85 0.33 -28.12
N ALA A 195 -20.66 0.08 -28.66
CA ALA A 195 -19.78 1.18 -29.08
C ALA A 195 -20.25 1.77 -30.44
N SER A 196 -21.57 1.81 -30.65
CA SER A 196 -22.22 2.09 -31.94
C SER A 196 -23.04 3.38 -31.90
N SER A 197 -22.56 4.38 -31.16
CA SER A 197 -22.94 5.76 -31.43
C SER A 197 -21.75 6.45 -32.06
N ASP A 198 -21.86 6.87 -33.32
CA ASP A 198 -20.94 7.83 -33.96
C ASP A 198 -20.93 9.19 -33.23
N ARG A 199 -21.76 9.35 -32.19
CA ARG A 199 -21.89 10.54 -31.35
C ARG A 199 -21.42 10.20 -29.93
N TRP A 200 -20.11 10.04 -29.78
CA TRP A 200 -19.43 9.79 -28.51
C TRP A 200 -19.21 11.07 -27.68
N ASP A 201 -19.45 12.24 -28.27
CA ASP A 201 -19.25 13.59 -27.74
C ASP A 201 -20.52 14.29 -27.26
N LEU A 202 -21.68 13.63 -27.35
CA LEU A 202 -22.95 14.21 -26.91
C LEU A 202 -23.22 13.91 -25.43
N LEU A 203 -23.58 14.97 -24.69
CA LEU A 203 -24.08 14.83 -23.34
C LEU A 203 -25.48 14.20 -23.37
N PRO A 204 -25.74 13.13 -22.60
CA PRO A 204 -27.05 12.51 -22.52
C PRO A 204 -28.06 13.52 -21.98
N LYS A 205 -29.17 13.71 -22.72
CA LYS A 205 -30.21 14.69 -22.34
C LYS A 205 -31.20 14.09 -21.33
N ARG A 206 -31.40 12.77 -21.36
CA ARG A 206 -32.31 12.03 -20.47
C ARG A 206 -31.83 10.59 -20.34
N GLY A 207 -31.61 10.14 -19.11
CA GLY A 207 -31.17 8.77 -18.86
C GLY A 207 -31.48 8.30 -17.45
N PRO A 208 -31.23 7.01 -17.17
CA PRO A 208 -31.22 6.50 -15.81
C PRO A 208 -30.20 7.27 -14.96
N LYS A 209 -30.57 7.51 -13.71
CA LYS A 209 -29.73 8.16 -12.71
C LYS A 209 -29.08 7.10 -11.84
N PHE A 210 -27.78 7.22 -11.64
CA PHE A 210 -27.00 6.28 -10.85
C PHE A 210 -26.27 7.00 -9.73
N GLN A 211 -26.14 6.31 -8.61
CA GLN A 211 -25.22 6.71 -7.55
C GLN A 211 -23.78 6.57 -8.03
N MET A 212 -22.94 7.46 -7.55
CA MET A 212 -21.53 7.51 -7.89
C MET A 212 -20.70 7.32 -6.63
N VAL A 213 -19.69 6.45 -6.72
CA VAL A 213 -18.76 6.22 -5.60
C VAL A 213 -17.32 6.17 -6.09
N LYS A 214 -16.36 6.50 -5.23
CA LYS A 214 -14.93 6.34 -5.54
C LYS A 214 -14.20 5.61 -4.44
N HIS A 215 -13.00 5.12 -4.77
CA HIS A 215 -12.08 4.59 -3.77
C HIS A 215 -11.40 5.69 -2.96
N GLY A 216 -11.28 5.46 -1.64
CA GLY A 216 -10.60 6.38 -0.74
C GLY A 216 -11.41 7.64 -0.45
N CYS A 217 -10.76 8.69 0.03
CA CYS A 217 -11.42 9.98 0.24
C CYS A 217 -11.50 10.80 -1.05
N SER A 218 -12.50 11.68 -1.13
CA SER A 218 -12.63 12.73 -2.14
C SER A 218 -11.44 13.70 -2.12
N ASN A 219 -11.19 14.37 -3.25
CA ASN A 219 -9.95 15.12 -3.46
C ASN A 219 -9.92 16.45 -2.68
N ASP A 220 -11.07 17.05 -2.44
CA ASP A 220 -11.29 18.17 -1.52
C ASP A 220 -10.87 17.81 -0.09
N ILE A 221 -11.23 16.64 0.43
CA ILE A 221 -10.79 16.15 1.75
C ILE A 221 -9.28 15.94 1.77
N ARG A 222 -8.71 15.37 0.69
CA ARG A 222 -7.25 15.22 0.57
C ARG A 222 -6.54 16.57 0.55
N GLN A 223 -7.13 17.56 -0.11
CA GLN A 223 -6.59 18.91 -0.19
C GLN A 223 -6.67 19.60 1.17
N LEU A 224 -7.82 19.52 1.84
CA LEU A 224 -8.03 19.98 3.21
C LEU A 224 -6.96 19.40 4.15
N TRP A 225 -6.74 18.09 4.12
CA TRP A 225 -5.70 17.44 4.91
C TRP A 225 -4.30 18.03 4.63
N ARG A 226 -3.93 18.21 3.34
CA ARG A 226 -2.64 18.80 2.96
C ARG A 226 -2.50 20.25 3.41
N ASP A 227 -3.56 21.03 3.35
CA ASP A 227 -3.53 22.42 3.80
C ASP A 227 -3.41 22.48 5.33
N THR A 228 -4.02 21.53 6.04
CA THR A 228 -3.85 21.38 7.49
C THR A 228 -2.41 21.01 7.87
N LEU A 229 -1.70 20.25 7.03
CA LEU A 229 -0.29 19.92 7.29
C LEU A 229 0.62 21.16 7.31
N ARG A 230 0.27 22.23 6.60
CA ARG A 230 1.05 23.48 6.60
C ARG A 230 0.99 24.22 7.94
N THR A 231 -0.13 24.08 8.65
CA THR A 231 -0.36 24.69 9.96
C THR A 231 -0.11 23.72 11.11
N TRP A 232 0.30 22.48 10.78
CA TRP A 232 0.52 21.43 11.74
C TRP A 232 1.75 21.74 12.61
N PRO A 233 1.63 21.70 13.94
CA PRO A 233 2.75 21.97 14.83
C PRO A 233 3.86 20.94 14.62
N SER A 234 5.07 21.42 14.37
CA SER A 234 6.26 20.56 14.29
C SER A 234 6.74 20.15 15.69
N ASP A 235 6.55 21.00 16.69
CA ASP A 235 6.89 20.70 18.08
C ASP A 235 5.75 19.99 18.81
N ARG A 236 6.10 18.94 19.54
CA ARG A 236 5.15 18.15 20.34
C ARG A 236 4.50 18.98 21.45
N ALA A 237 5.24 19.91 22.06
CA ALA A 237 4.68 20.72 23.13
C ALA A 237 3.66 21.75 22.60
N GLU A 238 3.90 22.32 21.42
CA GLU A 238 2.93 23.18 20.74
C GLU A 238 1.70 22.38 20.29
N PHE A 239 1.88 21.17 19.78
CA PHE A 239 0.79 20.26 19.44
C PHE A 239 -0.09 19.96 20.66
N ASP A 240 0.50 19.57 21.79
CA ASP A 240 -0.24 19.27 23.02
C ASP A 240 -1.01 20.51 23.52
N LYS A 241 -0.43 21.71 23.41
CA LYS A 241 -1.13 22.97 23.76
C LYS A 241 -2.36 23.20 22.87
N LYS A 242 -2.21 23.04 21.56
CA LYS A 242 -3.33 23.20 20.62
C LYS A 242 -4.43 22.15 20.84
N LEU A 243 -4.07 20.91 21.21
CA LEU A 243 -5.05 19.89 21.59
C LEU A 243 -5.85 20.29 22.84
N VAL A 244 -5.20 20.89 23.83
CA VAL A 244 -5.88 21.39 25.05
C VAL A 244 -6.76 22.58 24.71
N GLN A 245 -6.27 23.53 23.92
CA GLN A 245 -7.04 24.69 23.46
C GLN A 245 -8.28 24.30 22.64
N ALA A 246 -8.16 23.27 21.81
CA ALA A 246 -9.26 22.71 21.03
C ALA A 246 -10.22 21.84 21.86
N GLY A 247 -9.95 21.62 23.15
CA GLY A 247 -10.78 20.79 24.03
C GLY A 247 -10.72 19.29 23.75
N LEU A 248 -9.81 18.83 22.88
CA LEU A 248 -9.65 17.42 22.52
C LEU A 248 -8.91 16.61 23.60
N THR A 249 -8.20 17.30 24.49
CA THR A 249 -7.55 16.71 25.66
C THR A 249 -7.55 17.69 26.83
N THR A 250 -7.16 17.21 28.00
CA THR A 250 -7.00 18.06 29.19
C THR A 250 -5.53 18.25 29.51
N GLN A 251 -5.18 19.41 30.09
CA GLN A 251 -3.82 19.69 30.53
C GLN A 251 -3.28 18.60 31.48
N ALA A 252 -4.15 18.08 32.36
CA ALA A 252 -3.82 16.99 33.28
C ALA A 252 -3.41 15.69 32.54
N LYS A 253 -4.09 15.33 31.44
CA LYS A 253 -3.74 14.15 30.63
C LYS A 253 -2.40 14.32 29.92
N VAL A 254 -2.13 15.52 29.40
CA VAL A 254 -0.84 15.86 28.77
C VAL A 254 0.30 15.75 29.79
N ASP A 255 0.12 16.34 30.97
CA ASP A 255 1.14 16.34 32.03
C ASP A 255 1.41 14.92 32.57
N ALA A 256 0.36 14.11 32.73
CA ALA A 256 0.48 12.70 33.12
C ALA A 256 1.29 11.90 32.09
N SER A 257 1.00 12.09 30.80
CA SER A 257 1.71 11.42 29.69
C SER A 257 3.19 11.81 29.65
N ARG A 258 3.48 13.11 29.84
CA ARG A 258 4.86 13.63 29.93
C ARG A 258 5.63 13.04 31.12
N ARG A 259 4.98 12.90 32.27
CA ARG A 259 5.59 12.26 33.47
C ARG A 259 5.88 10.78 33.23
N GLN A 260 4.97 10.05 32.60
CA GLN A 260 5.20 8.63 32.25
C GLN A 260 6.35 8.47 31.26
N MET A 261 6.42 9.30 30.21
CA MET A 261 7.53 9.27 29.24
C MET A 261 8.89 9.51 29.90
N LYS A 262 8.99 10.51 30.80
CA LYS A 262 10.21 10.78 31.57
C LYS A 262 10.61 9.60 32.46
N ARG A 263 9.64 8.88 33.05
CA ARG A 263 9.89 7.67 33.84
C ARG A 263 10.47 6.56 32.97
N ARG A 264 9.85 6.26 31.82
CA ARG A 264 10.35 5.25 30.87
C ARG A 264 11.78 5.54 30.42
N LEU A 265 12.06 6.77 30.00
CA LEU A 265 13.43 7.19 29.62
C LEU A 265 14.45 7.03 30.74
N LYS A 266 14.05 7.21 32.00
CA LYS A 266 14.92 7.01 33.17
C LYS A 266 15.14 5.52 33.45
N GLU A 267 14.15 4.67 33.22
CA GLU A 267 14.25 3.22 33.34
C GLU A 267 15.14 2.63 32.23
N ASP A 268 14.98 3.08 30.98
CA ASP A 268 15.83 2.65 29.86
C ASP A 268 17.31 3.05 30.04
N LYS A 269 17.55 4.22 30.66
CA LYS A 269 18.91 4.65 31.02
C LYS A 269 19.50 3.86 32.18
N LYS A 270 18.67 3.23 33.01
CA LYS A 270 19.12 2.26 34.03
C LYS A 270 19.31 0.87 33.40
N LYS A 271 20.14 0.76 32.36
CA LYS A 271 20.67 -0.55 31.99
C LYS A 271 21.38 -1.16 33.20
N ASN A 272 21.07 -2.42 33.51
CA ASN A 272 21.61 -3.20 34.63
C ASN A 272 23.13 -2.98 34.73
N ARG A 273 23.57 -2.13 35.68
CA ARG A 273 24.97 -2.14 36.10
C ARG A 273 25.20 -3.50 36.74
N PRO A 274 26.09 -4.37 36.21
CA PRO A 274 26.43 -5.60 36.91
C PRO A 274 26.92 -5.19 38.30
N ARG A 275 26.30 -5.74 39.35
CA ARG A 275 26.78 -5.58 40.72
C ARG A 275 28.24 -6.05 40.70
N LYS A 276 29.21 -5.13 40.81
CA LYS A 276 30.61 -5.51 41.04
C LYS A 276 30.63 -6.34 42.32
N GLN A 277 30.84 -7.64 42.18
CA GLN A 277 31.16 -8.53 43.28
C GLN A 277 32.43 -7.94 43.91
N ARG A 278 32.35 -7.52 45.17
CA ARG A 278 33.53 -7.02 45.87
C ARG A 278 34.45 -8.22 46.07
N ASP A 279 35.69 -8.14 45.57
CA ASP A 279 36.70 -9.14 45.85
C ASP A 279 36.89 -9.23 47.37
N ILE A 280 36.44 -10.34 47.94
CA ILE A 280 36.69 -10.66 49.34
C ILE A 280 38.18 -11.03 49.40
N LYS A 281 39.03 -10.10 49.89
CA LYS A 281 40.42 -10.42 50.20
C LYS A 281 40.43 -11.49 51.30
N ILE A 282 40.83 -12.71 50.95
CA ILE A 282 41.07 -13.78 51.91
C ILE A 282 42.35 -13.42 52.67
N THR A 283 42.23 -12.96 53.91
CA THR A 283 43.35 -12.49 54.74
C THR A 283 44.11 -13.61 55.46
N ASN A 284 43.82 -14.88 55.18
CA ASN A 284 44.37 -16.01 55.94
C ASN A 284 45.69 -16.53 55.36
N HIS A 285 46.73 -15.70 55.38
CA HIS A 285 48.10 -16.08 54.99
C HIS A 285 48.71 -17.19 55.87
N HIS A 286 48.18 -17.39 57.08
CA HIS A 286 48.68 -18.40 58.03
C HIS A 286 48.20 -19.82 57.74
N LEU A 287 47.27 -20.02 56.80
CA LEU A 287 46.79 -21.35 56.40
C LEU A 287 47.56 -21.92 55.20
N ILE A 288 48.42 -21.12 54.56
CA ILE A 288 49.25 -21.53 53.42
C ILE A 288 50.23 -22.62 53.88
N GLY A 289 50.20 -23.80 53.25
CA GLY A 289 51.06 -24.94 53.57
C GLY A 289 50.52 -25.89 54.65
N THR A 290 49.31 -25.65 55.17
CA THR A 290 48.63 -26.60 56.06
C THR A 290 47.63 -27.46 55.26
N LYS A 291 47.35 -28.69 55.70
CA LYS A 291 46.30 -29.54 55.10
C LYS A 291 44.95 -28.81 55.02
N LEU A 292 44.64 -27.96 56.01
CA LEU A 292 43.40 -27.19 56.04
C LEU A 292 43.37 -26.09 54.96
N GLY A 293 44.51 -25.42 54.73
CA GLY A 293 44.66 -24.45 53.64
C GLY A 293 44.65 -25.07 52.26
N GLU A 294 45.17 -26.29 52.09
CA GLU A 294 45.07 -27.02 50.83
C GLU A 294 43.63 -27.43 50.50
N ILE A 295 42.84 -27.84 51.49
CA ILE A 295 41.41 -28.16 51.32
C ILE A 295 40.61 -26.90 50.95
N LEU A 296 40.90 -25.77 51.59
CA LEU A 296 40.27 -24.48 51.28
C LEU A 296 40.69 -23.92 49.91
N ALA A 297 41.94 -24.13 49.48
CA ALA A 297 42.45 -23.67 48.19
C ALA A 297 42.04 -24.57 47.01
N LYS A 298 41.86 -25.87 47.23
CA LYS A 298 41.40 -26.82 46.21
C LYS A 298 39.92 -26.74 45.87
N GLY A 299 39.16 -25.84 46.51
CA GLY A 299 37.80 -25.46 46.09
C GLY A 299 36.97 -26.65 45.64
N GLY A 300 36.71 -27.58 46.55
CA GLY A 300 35.88 -28.75 46.27
C GLY A 300 34.56 -28.30 45.63
N GLN A 301 34.18 -28.95 44.53
CA GLN A 301 32.94 -28.73 43.78
C GLN A 301 31.67 -29.14 44.57
N GLU A 302 31.75 -29.33 45.88
CA GLU A 302 30.66 -29.70 46.76
C GLU A 302 30.67 -28.73 47.95
N GLN A 303 29.49 -28.33 48.41
CA GLN A 303 29.19 -26.99 48.90
C GLN A 303 29.97 -26.60 50.17
N PHE A 304 30.49 -25.35 50.20
CA PHE A 304 30.39 -24.57 51.44
C PHE A 304 30.46 -23.06 51.23
N THR A 305 29.63 -22.32 51.98
CA THR A 305 29.59 -20.85 52.09
C THR A 305 29.97 -20.40 53.49
N LEU A 306 30.81 -19.36 53.61
CA LEU A 306 31.19 -18.79 54.91
C LEU A 306 30.44 -17.46 55.20
N GLY A 307 29.42 -17.61 56.04
CA GLY A 307 28.39 -16.64 56.41
C GLY A 307 26.99 -17.18 56.06
N ALA A 308 25.93 -16.80 56.77
CA ALA A 308 25.62 -17.50 58.02
C ALA A 308 25.16 -18.94 57.72
N VAL A 309 26.16 -19.82 57.62
CA VAL A 309 26.14 -21.27 57.90
C VAL A 309 25.08 -22.14 57.19
N LYS A 310 25.55 -23.05 56.32
CA LYS A 310 24.94 -24.38 56.14
C LYS A 310 26.03 -25.44 56.02
N PHE A 311 25.99 -26.39 56.95
CA PHE A 311 26.79 -27.62 57.00
C PHE A 311 26.15 -28.71 56.14
N GLU A 312 26.97 -29.63 55.63
CA GLU A 312 26.55 -30.69 54.71
C GLU A 312 25.91 -31.90 55.40
N LYS A 313 25.26 -32.69 54.54
CA LYS A 313 24.22 -33.70 54.77
C LYS A 313 24.72 -34.95 55.50
N ASN A 314 23.83 -35.60 56.26
CA ASN A 314 23.90 -37.06 56.46
C ASN A 314 23.68 -37.77 55.12
#